data_AF-A0A3N1G8T8-F1
#
_entry.id   AF-A0A3N1G8T8-F1
#
_cell.length_a   1.000
_cell.length_b   1.000
_cell.length_c   1.000
_cell.angle_alpha   90.00
_cell.angle_beta   90.00
_cell.angle_gamma   90.00
#
_symmetry.space_group_name_H-M   'P 1'
#
loop_
_entity.id
_entity.type
_entity.pdbx_description
1 polymer ?
#
loop_
_entity_poly.entity_id
_entity_poly.type
_entity_poly.pdbx_seq_one_letter_code
_entity_poly.pdbx_strand_id
1 'polypeptide(L)'
;MTTSPAPRRDDTTTSRRRRGRPCPTAAEGARSRPRTAPLLPPQVRAPEVLRVGDPRDLVALVPHQLGFVPARSLVLVSLRGPRRRVGLVSRVDLPALADRERALLALRQVPADLVDLLGRLVDHAVDLAVRDGASAVVAVVYDDAVPADLLGGGHPGGPDPRDLSLAGLVDVLVAGACVGRGLRLGDAWWVDGDRLRRLGCRDACCPPEGEPLAALDGSLAAVEMVARGSAPLRSRDALLDDLRPAAADAREEAVRAAATARRRTRRAEGDPARAARLRADALASFRGAVEVERLAAPPGGDAPGRRGPAEDLHDPVLLGRVGAALADPWVRDAVLVSCLAGAGDVPERVAAEGPDERAEALLEAVVGRPAGAAVPDPALVAAAEGVLAAVVRHLPDRVGAHALGALAWTAWWSGDGARAVACAERALEVRPAVPMARLVLDLVDAGAVPAWVRARRQDDEEAPAG
;
A
#
# COMPACT_ATOMS: atom_id res chain seq x y z
N MET A 1 61.19 -2.42 -82.84
CA MET A 1 59.78 -2.04 -82.67
C MET A 1 59.69 -1.18 -81.42
N THR A 2 60.08 0.11 -81.50
CA THR A 2 59.19 1.29 -81.66
C THR A 2 58.33 1.51 -80.40
N THR A 3 58.41 2.61 -79.63
CA THR A 3 59.06 3.92 -79.84
C THR A 3 59.07 4.71 -78.51
N SER A 4 60.08 5.58 -78.40
CA SER A 4 60.33 6.62 -77.40
C SER A 4 59.29 7.77 -77.40
N PRO A 5 59.26 8.65 -76.37
CA PRO A 5 58.20 9.62 -76.06
C PRO A 5 58.57 11.10 -76.36
N ALA A 6 57.58 12.00 -76.33
CA ALA A 6 57.67 13.46 -76.05
C ALA A 6 56.33 14.20 -76.37
N PRO A 7 56.07 15.44 -75.90
CA PRO A 7 56.69 16.18 -74.78
C PRO A 7 55.71 16.94 -73.84
N ARG A 8 56.37 17.52 -72.81
CA ARG A 8 56.00 18.49 -71.76
C ARG A 8 55.28 19.77 -72.22
N ARG A 9 54.60 20.45 -71.28
CA ARG A 9 54.94 21.81 -70.80
C ARG A 9 54.10 22.24 -69.59
N ASP A 10 54.78 22.71 -68.55
CA ASP A 10 54.27 23.64 -67.54
C ASP A 10 54.10 25.03 -68.16
N ASP A 11 53.14 25.82 -67.66
CA ASP A 11 53.40 27.22 -67.35
C ASP A 11 52.36 27.82 -66.40
N THR A 12 52.88 28.55 -65.43
CA THR A 12 52.23 29.20 -64.30
C THR A 12 51.71 30.60 -64.63
N THR A 13 50.73 31.05 -63.81
CA THR A 13 50.45 32.44 -63.41
C THR A 13 49.60 33.31 -64.35
N THR A 14 48.50 33.88 -63.83
CA THR A 14 48.37 35.32 -63.48
C THR A 14 46.91 35.82 -63.53
N SER A 15 46.52 36.45 -62.41
CA SER A 15 45.40 37.37 -62.12
C SER A 15 44.42 37.82 -63.24
N ARG A 16 43.11 37.86 -62.93
CA ARG A 16 42.38 39.07 -62.51
C ARG A 16 40.88 38.84 -62.33
N ARG A 17 40.38 39.43 -61.25
CA ARG A 17 38.98 39.69 -60.85
C ARG A 17 38.02 39.89 -62.04
N ARG A 18 36.89 39.18 -62.03
CA ARG A 18 35.63 39.65 -62.62
C ARG A 18 34.50 39.58 -61.59
N ARG A 19 33.83 40.71 -61.48
CA ARG A 19 32.71 41.01 -60.59
C ARG A 19 31.46 40.25 -61.03
N GLY A 20 30.82 39.55 -60.09
CA GLY A 20 29.46 39.03 -60.21
C GLY A 20 28.58 39.67 -59.12
N ARG A 21 27.37 40.04 -59.50
CA ARG A 21 26.45 40.99 -58.84
C ARG A 21 25.88 40.54 -57.46
N PRO A 22 25.34 41.49 -56.66
CA PRO A 22 24.92 41.28 -55.28
C PRO A 22 23.51 40.67 -55.16
N CYS A 23 23.34 39.79 -54.18
CA CYS A 23 22.07 39.19 -53.74
C CYS A 23 21.38 40.14 -52.74
N PRO A 24 20.03 40.27 -52.78
CA PRO A 24 19.32 41.32 -52.06
C PRO A 24 19.20 41.04 -50.55
N THR A 25 19.24 42.13 -49.82
CA THR A 25 19.05 42.29 -48.37
C THR A 25 17.75 41.66 -47.88
N ALA A 26 17.84 40.73 -46.92
CA ALA A 26 16.73 40.30 -46.09
C ALA A 26 16.78 41.06 -44.75
N ALA A 27 15.66 41.70 -44.44
CA ALA A 27 15.44 42.61 -43.34
C ALA A 27 15.60 41.98 -41.95
N GLU A 28 15.92 42.85 -41.00
CA GLU A 28 15.93 42.62 -39.55
C GLU A 28 14.62 41.96 -39.07
N GLY A 29 14.68 40.65 -38.83
CA GLY A 29 13.64 39.89 -38.14
C GLY A 29 14.00 39.75 -36.67
N ALA A 30 13.23 40.43 -35.82
CA ALA A 30 13.29 40.31 -34.36
C ALA A 30 13.32 38.85 -33.91
N ARG A 31 14.29 38.51 -33.03
CA ARG A 31 14.36 37.19 -32.37
C ARG A 31 13.17 37.05 -31.44
N SER A 32 12.09 36.41 -31.91
CA SER A 32 11.00 35.98 -31.05
C SER A 32 11.49 34.82 -30.17
N ARG A 33 11.60 35.09 -28.86
CA ARG A 33 11.72 34.03 -27.85
C ARG A 33 10.50 33.10 -27.99
N PRO A 34 10.65 31.76 -27.97
CA PRO A 34 9.48 30.90 -27.89
C PRO A 34 8.74 31.26 -26.60
N ARG A 35 7.47 31.69 -26.73
CA ARG A 35 6.58 31.87 -25.58
C ARG A 35 6.38 30.47 -24.99
N THR A 36 7.04 30.19 -23.88
CA THR A 36 6.67 29.08 -23.01
C THR A 36 5.21 29.30 -22.64
N ALA A 37 4.33 28.42 -23.11
CA ALA A 37 2.99 28.33 -22.57
C ALA A 37 3.15 28.13 -21.05
N PRO A 38 2.41 28.85 -20.19
CA PRO A 38 2.43 28.56 -18.78
C PRO A 38 2.06 27.09 -18.62
N LEU A 39 2.97 26.32 -18.02
CA LEU A 39 2.66 24.97 -17.55
C LEU A 39 1.48 25.14 -16.60
N LEU A 40 0.29 24.75 -17.04
CA LEU A 40 -0.81 24.54 -16.12
C LEU A 40 -0.27 23.57 -15.05
N PRO A 41 -0.44 23.86 -13.75
CA PRO A 41 -0.11 22.88 -12.73
C PRO A 41 -0.84 21.57 -13.08
N PRO A 42 -0.22 20.39 -12.83
CA PRO A 42 -0.89 19.11 -13.04
C PRO A 42 -2.22 19.20 -12.29
N GLN A 43 -3.31 19.16 -13.06
CA GLN A 43 -4.66 19.17 -12.52
C GLN A 43 -4.78 17.87 -11.75
N VAL A 44 -4.60 17.92 -10.43
CA VAL A 44 -4.98 16.82 -9.54
C VAL A 44 -6.47 16.62 -9.80
N ARG A 45 -6.81 15.57 -10.56
CA ARG A 45 -8.20 15.26 -10.87
C ARG A 45 -8.95 15.19 -9.55
N ALA A 46 -10.06 15.95 -9.45
CA ALA A 46 -10.96 15.84 -8.31
C ALA A 46 -11.31 14.35 -8.12
N PRO A 47 -11.36 13.85 -6.87
CA PRO A 47 -11.65 12.44 -6.65
C PRO A 47 -13.01 12.11 -7.24
N GLU A 48 -13.01 11.30 -8.30
CA GLU A 48 -14.24 10.85 -8.95
C GLU A 48 -15.00 9.96 -7.97
N VAL A 49 -16.13 10.47 -7.47
CA VAL A 49 -16.95 9.80 -6.46
C VAL A 49 -17.66 8.64 -7.14
N LEU A 50 -17.19 7.43 -6.85
CA LEU A 50 -17.88 6.20 -7.23
C LEU A 50 -19.14 6.06 -6.38
N ARG A 51 -20.31 6.13 -7.02
CA ARG A 51 -21.60 5.87 -6.36
C ARG A 51 -21.94 4.40 -6.47
N VAL A 52 -22.18 3.79 -5.32
CA VAL A 52 -22.59 2.40 -5.20
C VAL A 52 -24.11 2.37 -5.02
N GLY A 53 -24.81 1.68 -5.92
CA GLY A 53 -26.28 1.69 -6.01
C GLY A 53 -26.96 0.56 -5.23
N ASP A 54 -26.32 -0.60 -5.14
CA ASP A 54 -26.79 -1.77 -4.39
C ASP A 54 -25.81 -2.08 -3.24
N PRO A 55 -26.27 -2.30 -1.99
CA PRO A 55 -25.43 -2.78 -0.90
C PRO A 55 -24.56 -4.01 -1.25
N ARG A 56 -25.00 -4.85 -2.19
CA ARG A 56 -24.22 -6.00 -2.71
C ARG A 56 -22.92 -5.60 -3.38
N ASP A 57 -22.90 -4.47 -4.08
CA ASP A 57 -21.69 -3.97 -4.73
C ASP A 57 -20.59 -3.62 -3.71
N LEU A 58 -20.95 -3.39 -2.43
CA LEU A 58 -19.95 -3.21 -1.37
C LEU A 58 -19.15 -4.49 -1.12
N VAL A 59 -19.75 -5.67 -1.30
CA VAL A 59 -19.05 -6.97 -1.19
C VAL A 59 -17.99 -7.09 -2.28
N ALA A 60 -18.30 -6.62 -3.50
CA ALA A 60 -17.36 -6.60 -4.62
C ALA A 60 -16.17 -5.67 -4.35
N LEU A 61 -16.36 -4.60 -3.58
CA LEU A 61 -15.29 -3.66 -3.23
C LEU A 61 -14.33 -4.20 -2.16
N VAL A 62 -14.76 -5.14 -1.31
CA VAL A 62 -13.95 -5.61 -0.17
C VAL A 62 -12.55 -6.12 -0.60
N PRO A 63 -12.40 -7.01 -1.59
CA PRO A 63 -11.08 -7.46 -2.03
C PRO A 63 -10.18 -6.33 -2.53
N HIS A 64 -10.75 -5.32 -3.19
CA HIS A 64 -10.01 -4.15 -3.67
C HIS A 64 -9.55 -3.22 -2.55
N GLN A 65 -10.35 -3.09 -1.49
CA GLN A 65 -9.99 -2.31 -0.31
C GLN A 65 -8.94 -3.01 0.56
N LEU A 66 -8.97 -4.34 0.62
CA LEU A 66 -7.99 -5.14 1.36
C LEU A 66 -6.73 -5.44 0.55
N GLY A 67 -6.79 -5.34 -0.78
CA GLY A 67 -5.70 -5.71 -1.70
C GLY A 67 -5.58 -7.21 -1.96
N PHE A 68 -6.46 -8.04 -1.40
CA PHE A 68 -6.51 -9.48 -1.59
C PHE A 68 -7.90 -10.05 -1.29
N VAL A 69 -8.19 -11.24 -1.81
CA VAL A 69 -9.44 -11.95 -1.55
C VAL A 69 -9.43 -12.54 -0.14
N PRO A 70 -10.40 -12.16 0.73
CA PRO A 70 -10.43 -12.66 2.10
C PRO A 70 -10.85 -14.13 2.20
N ALA A 71 -10.48 -14.75 3.31
CA ALA A 71 -10.83 -16.13 3.63
C ALA A 71 -10.78 -16.29 5.14
N ARG A 72 -11.74 -17.05 5.69
CA ARG A 72 -11.92 -17.32 7.13
C ARG A 72 -11.82 -16.04 7.95
N SER A 73 -12.68 -15.08 7.66
CA SER A 73 -12.60 -13.75 8.26
C SER A 73 -13.95 -13.04 8.30
N LEU A 74 -14.15 -12.20 9.33
CA LEU A 74 -15.21 -11.21 9.37
C LEU A 74 -14.64 -9.88 8.87
N VAL A 75 -15.32 -9.27 7.90
CA VAL A 75 -15.01 -7.93 7.39
C VAL A 75 -16.15 -6.99 7.75
N LEU A 76 -15.84 -5.85 8.38
CA LEU A 76 -16.79 -4.78 8.61
C LEU A 76 -16.44 -3.57 7.73
N VAL A 77 -17.43 -3.11 6.98
CA VAL A 77 -17.36 -1.90 6.15
C VAL A 77 -18.10 -0.77 6.86
N SER A 78 -17.36 0.25 7.29
CA SER A 78 -17.91 1.42 7.97
C SER A 78 -18.61 2.35 6.98
N LEU A 79 -19.79 2.86 7.34
CA LEU A 79 -20.54 3.83 6.56
C LEU A 79 -20.71 5.14 7.36
N ARG A 80 -20.07 6.21 6.87
CA ARG A 80 -19.95 7.50 7.54
C ARG A 80 -20.90 8.55 7.01
N GLY A 81 -21.33 9.42 7.92
CA GLY A 81 -22.14 10.60 7.63
C GLY A 81 -23.51 10.31 6.99
N PRO A 82 -24.28 11.36 6.65
CA PRO A 82 -25.61 11.21 6.09
C PRO A 82 -25.61 10.58 4.68
N ARG A 83 -24.51 10.72 3.95
CA ARG A 83 -24.34 10.16 2.59
C ARG A 83 -23.85 8.70 2.58
N ARG A 84 -23.67 8.06 3.76
CA ARG A 84 -23.19 6.68 3.90
C ARG A 84 -21.93 6.39 3.09
N ARG A 85 -20.94 7.30 3.17
CA ARG A 85 -19.66 7.11 2.48
C ARG A 85 -18.90 5.95 3.11
N VAL A 86 -18.26 5.12 2.29
CA VAL A 86 -17.39 4.04 2.77
C VAL A 86 -16.22 4.66 3.54
N GLY A 87 -16.08 4.25 4.80
CA GLY A 87 -15.02 4.63 5.72
C GLY A 87 -13.96 3.54 5.84
N LEU A 88 -13.66 3.14 7.07
CA LEU A 88 -12.77 2.02 7.38
C LEU A 88 -13.37 0.68 6.93
N VAL A 89 -12.58 -0.11 6.21
CA VAL A 89 -12.83 -1.54 5.97
C VAL A 89 -11.89 -2.31 6.89
N SER A 90 -12.44 -2.90 7.95
CA SER A 90 -11.67 -3.69 8.92
C SER A 90 -11.88 -5.18 8.67
N ARG A 91 -10.80 -5.95 8.79
CA ARG A 91 -10.82 -7.42 8.68
C ARG A 91 -10.34 -7.99 9.99
N VAL A 92 -11.09 -8.95 10.53
CA VAL A 92 -10.67 -9.77 11.64
C VAL A 92 -10.63 -11.22 11.19
N ASP A 93 -9.48 -11.86 11.39
CA ASP A 93 -9.35 -13.29 11.11
C ASP A 93 -10.27 -14.05 12.06
N LEU A 94 -11.15 -14.86 11.47
CA LEU A 94 -11.87 -15.84 12.24
C LEU A 94 -10.84 -16.93 12.58
N PRO A 95 -10.77 -17.40 13.84
CA PRO A 95 -9.88 -18.51 14.16
C PRO A 95 -10.14 -19.67 13.20
N ALA A 96 -9.21 -20.63 13.07
CA ALA A 96 -9.41 -21.84 12.28
C ALA A 96 -10.61 -22.65 12.85
N LEU A 97 -11.80 -22.18 12.51
CA LEU A 97 -13.06 -22.56 13.11
C LEU A 97 -13.66 -23.71 12.34
N ALA A 98 -13.26 -23.92 11.09
CA ALA A 98 -13.66 -25.08 10.29
C ALA A 98 -13.24 -26.43 10.92
N ASP A 99 -12.05 -26.52 11.54
CA ASP A 99 -11.63 -27.74 12.26
C ASP A 99 -12.42 -27.95 13.55
N ARG A 100 -12.98 -26.86 14.10
CA ARG A 100 -13.75 -26.86 15.34
C ARG A 100 -15.24 -27.04 15.07
N GLU A 101 -15.81 -26.47 14.02
CA GLU A 101 -17.22 -26.59 13.64
C GLU A 101 -17.57 -28.04 13.25
N ARG A 102 -16.65 -28.78 12.59
CA ARG A 102 -16.80 -30.24 12.45
C ARG A 102 -16.79 -30.99 13.79
N ALA A 103 -16.06 -30.48 14.79
CA ALA A 103 -16.04 -31.02 16.16
C ALA A 103 -17.23 -30.53 17.02
N LEU A 104 -17.80 -29.36 16.73
CA LEU A 104 -18.97 -28.76 17.39
C LEU A 104 -20.29 -29.27 16.80
N LEU A 105 -20.32 -29.67 15.53
CA LEU A 105 -21.45 -30.44 14.99
C LEU A 105 -21.52 -31.84 15.63
N ALA A 106 -20.40 -32.36 16.16
CA ALA A 106 -20.37 -33.59 16.95
C ALA A 106 -20.72 -33.39 18.44
N LEU A 107 -20.57 -32.17 18.97
CA LEU A 107 -20.85 -31.79 20.36
C LEU A 107 -21.90 -30.68 20.33
N ARG A 108 -23.18 -30.97 20.57
CA ARG A 108 -24.38 -30.09 20.46
C ARG A 108 -24.35 -28.71 21.16
N GLN A 109 -23.20 -28.16 21.53
CA GLN A 109 -23.00 -26.87 22.20
C GLN A 109 -21.71 -26.19 21.71
N VAL A 110 -21.78 -24.91 21.37
CA VAL A 110 -20.60 -24.06 21.14
C VAL A 110 -19.89 -23.86 22.49
N PRO A 111 -18.55 -24.02 22.59
CA PRO A 111 -17.83 -23.85 23.85
C PRO A 111 -17.89 -22.38 24.26
N ALA A 112 -18.15 -22.10 25.54
CA ALA A 112 -18.23 -20.73 26.06
C ALA A 112 -16.98 -19.90 25.70
N ASP A 113 -15.79 -20.48 25.81
CA ASP A 113 -14.53 -19.82 25.45
C ASP A 113 -14.49 -19.31 24.00
N LEU A 114 -15.14 -20.03 23.08
CA LEU A 114 -15.22 -19.65 21.68
C LEU A 114 -16.18 -18.48 21.48
N VAL A 115 -17.35 -18.51 22.14
CA VAL A 115 -18.30 -17.39 22.13
C VAL A 115 -17.63 -16.14 22.68
N ASP A 116 -16.90 -16.26 23.79
CA ASP A 116 -16.19 -15.14 24.41
C ASP A 116 -15.07 -14.60 23.50
N LEU A 117 -14.32 -15.48 22.83
CA LEU A 117 -13.29 -15.06 21.87
C LEU A 117 -13.91 -14.32 20.68
N LEU A 118 -14.94 -14.90 20.06
CA LEU A 118 -15.65 -14.28 18.94
C LEU A 118 -16.29 -12.96 19.35
N GLY A 119 -16.90 -12.90 20.54
CA GLY A 119 -17.46 -11.68 21.11
C GLY A 119 -16.42 -10.57 21.22
N ARG A 120 -15.24 -10.86 21.80
CA ARG A 120 -14.14 -9.88 21.88
C ARG A 120 -13.65 -9.41 20.50
N LEU A 121 -13.55 -10.32 19.53
CA LEU A 121 -13.12 -10.00 18.16
C LEU A 121 -14.14 -9.10 17.46
N VAL A 122 -15.43 -9.41 17.59
CA VAL A 122 -16.53 -8.60 17.06
C VAL A 122 -16.60 -7.24 17.75
N ASP A 123 -16.53 -7.20 19.08
CA ASP A 123 -16.52 -5.97 19.86
C ASP A 123 -15.39 -5.04 19.42
N HIS A 124 -14.18 -5.58 19.26
CA HIS A 124 -13.04 -4.84 18.76
C HIS A 124 -13.28 -4.28 17.35
N ALA A 125 -13.77 -5.09 16.41
CA ALA A 125 -14.08 -4.64 15.05
C ALA A 125 -15.13 -3.53 15.03
N VAL A 126 -16.17 -3.64 15.86
CA VAL A 126 -17.23 -2.63 15.98
C VAL A 126 -16.69 -1.36 16.66
N ASP A 127 -15.81 -1.48 17.65
CA ASP A 127 -15.13 -0.32 18.28
C ASP A 127 -14.27 0.45 17.26
N LEU A 128 -13.60 -0.24 16.34
CA LEU A 128 -12.88 0.40 15.24
C LEU A 128 -13.84 1.19 14.33
N ALA A 129 -15.01 0.65 14.00
CA ALA A 129 -16.03 1.35 13.22
C ALA A 129 -16.57 2.60 13.95
N VAL A 130 -16.78 2.52 15.27
CA VAL A 130 -17.15 3.68 16.09
C VAL A 130 -16.08 4.76 16.05
N ARG A 131 -14.80 4.39 16.22
CA ARG A 131 -13.66 5.32 16.14
C ARG A 131 -13.51 5.94 14.76
N ASP A 132 -13.86 5.21 13.72
CA ASP A 132 -13.92 5.72 12.35
C ASP A 132 -15.07 6.72 12.14
N GLY A 133 -16.00 6.87 13.09
CA GLY A 133 -17.16 7.75 12.98
C GLY A 133 -18.28 7.14 12.12
N ALA A 134 -18.37 5.80 12.08
CA ALA A 134 -19.45 5.10 11.40
C ALA A 134 -20.81 5.46 12.03
N SER A 135 -21.83 5.56 11.17
CA SER A 135 -23.25 5.61 11.58
C SER A 135 -23.96 4.29 11.29
N ALA A 136 -23.39 3.49 10.39
CA ALA A 136 -23.83 2.16 10.05
C ALA A 136 -22.63 1.30 9.64
N VAL A 137 -22.80 -0.03 9.69
CA VAL A 137 -21.80 -0.99 9.22
C VAL A 137 -22.46 -2.04 8.32
N VAL A 138 -21.72 -2.52 7.33
CA VAL A 138 -22.06 -3.72 6.55
C VAL A 138 -21.08 -4.82 6.95
N ALA A 139 -21.59 -6.02 7.23
CA ALA A 139 -20.77 -7.16 7.62
C ALA A 139 -20.63 -8.15 6.47
N VAL A 140 -19.43 -8.69 6.25
CA VAL A 140 -19.17 -9.73 5.26
C VAL A 140 -18.33 -10.81 5.91
N VAL A 141 -18.87 -12.02 6.01
CA VAL A 141 -18.18 -13.20 6.50
C VAL A 141 -17.66 -13.98 5.31
N TYR A 142 -16.36 -14.26 5.28
CA TYR A 142 -15.72 -15.12 4.29
C TYR A 142 -15.38 -16.45 4.94
N ASP A 143 -16.04 -17.53 4.53
CA ASP A 143 -15.69 -18.89 4.94
C ASP A 143 -16.33 -19.91 3.98
N ASP A 144 -15.55 -20.92 3.57
CA ASP A 144 -15.99 -21.97 2.67
C ASP A 144 -16.82 -23.06 3.39
N ALA A 145 -16.79 -23.08 4.73
CA ALA A 145 -17.60 -23.97 5.54
C ALA A 145 -19.04 -23.46 5.59
N VAL A 146 -19.85 -23.77 4.57
CA VAL A 146 -21.24 -23.31 4.52
C VAL A 146 -22.04 -23.90 5.70
N PRO A 147 -22.62 -23.05 6.56
CA PRO A 147 -23.48 -23.47 7.66
C PRO A 147 -24.72 -24.24 7.20
N ALA A 148 -25.06 -25.32 7.90
CA ALA A 148 -26.18 -26.20 7.53
C ALA A 148 -27.56 -25.50 7.55
N ASP A 149 -27.70 -24.44 8.35
CA ASP A 149 -28.88 -23.58 8.45
C ASP A 149 -29.04 -22.61 7.26
N LEU A 150 -27.96 -22.25 6.57
CA LEU A 150 -28.01 -21.48 5.32
C LEU A 150 -28.41 -22.33 4.11
N LEU A 151 -28.21 -23.65 4.18
CA LEU A 151 -28.53 -24.60 3.10
C LEU A 151 -30.00 -25.02 3.04
N GLY A 152 -30.89 -24.40 3.83
CA GLY A 152 -32.32 -24.73 3.83
C GLY A 152 -32.65 -26.13 4.39
N GLY A 153 -31.68 -26.80 5.02
CA GLY A 153 -31.85 -28.10 5.67
C GLY A 153 -32.64 -27.98 6.98
N GLY A 154 -33.93 -27.72 6.90
CA GLY A 154 -34.81 -27.78 8.06
C GLY A 154 -34.83 -29.19 8.64
N HIS A 155 -34.42 -29.34 9.90
CA HIS A 155 -34.81 -30.50 10.69
C HIS A 155 -36.36 -30.58 10.71
N PRO A 156 -36.97 -31.77 10.61
CA PRO A 156 -38.40 -31.91 10.85
C PRO A 156 -38.67 -31.54 12.33
N GLY A 157 -39.01 -30.27 12.56
CA GLY A 157 -39.05 -29.66 13.89
C GLY A 157 -38.76 -28.14 13.92
N GLY A 158 -38.22 -27.56 12.84
CA GLY A 158 -37.73 -26.18 12.86
C GLY A 158 -36.39 -26.07 13.60
N PRO A 159 -35.61 -24.98 13.40
CA PRO A 159 -34.37 -24.80 14.16
C PRO A 159 -34.70 -24.67 15.66
N ASP A 160 -34.09 -25.50 16.52
CA ASP A 160 -34.05 -25.22 17.96
C ASP A 160 -33.34 -23.87 18.12
N PRO A 161 -33.90 -22.89 18.85
CA PRO A 161 -33.23 -21.61 19.14
C PRO A 161 -31.81 -21.76 19.72
N ARG A 162 -31.44 -22.95 20.20
CA ARG A 162 -30.12 -23.29 20.74
C ARG A 162 -29.14 -23.87 19.72
N ASP A 163 -29.59 -24.24 18.52
CA ASP A 163 -28.75 -24.70 17.40
C ASP A 163 -28.24 -23.47 16.61
N LEU A 164 -27.39 -22.66 17.25
CA LEU A 164 -26.71 -21.55 16.58
C LEU A 164 -25.58 -22.10 15.72
N SER A 165 -25.69 -21.91 14.40
CA SER A 165 -24.57 -22.05 13.48
C SER A 165 -23.52 -20.97 13.74
N LEU A 166 -22.30 -21.15 13.21
CA LEU A 166 -21.28 -20.10 13.31
C LEU A 166 -21.76 -18.79 12.66
N ALA A 167 -22.44 -18.86 11.52
CA ALA A 167 -23.03 -17.68 10.88
C ALA A 167 -24.07 -17.00 11.76
N GLY A 168 -24.99 -17.77 12.36
CA GLY A 168 -25.99 -17.24 13.28
C GLY A 168 -25.36 -16.62 14.53
N LEU A 169 -24.30 -17.24 15.07
CA LEU A 169 -23.55 -16.69 16.20
C LEU A 169 -22.87 -15.37 15.84
N VAL A 170 -22.16 -15.31 14.71
CA VAL A 170 -21.51 -14.08 14.23
C VAL A 170 -22.54 -12.98 13.97
N ASP A 171 -23.68 -13.30 13.33
CA ASP A 171 -24.76 -12.35 13.08
C ASP A 171 -25.32 -11.77 14.39
N VAL A 172 -25.63 -12.62 15.37
CA VAL A 172 -26.12 -12.20 16.69
C VAL A 172 -25.09 -11.34 17.43
N LEU A 173 -23.81 -11.74 17.42
CA LEU A 173 -22.74 -10.99 18.08
C LEU A 173 -22.54 -9.62 17.42
N VAL A 174 -22.52 -9.55 16.09
CA VAL A 174 -22.34 -8.31 15.33
C VAL A 174 -23.54 -7.38 15.56
N ALA A 175 -24.76 -7.90 15.46
CA ALA A 175 -25.98 -7.14 15.73
C ALA A 175 -26.00 -6.59 17.16
N GLY A 176 -25.70 -7.44 18.15
CA GLY A 176 -25.64 -7.05 19.55
C GLY A 176 -24.58 -5.98 19.82
N ALA A 177 -23.37 -6.17 19.29
CA ALA A 177 -22.28 -5.20 19.43
C ALA A 177 -22.61 -3.85 18.79
N CYS A 178 -23.25 -3.85 17.62
CA CYS A 178 -23.71 -2.63 16.94
C CYS A 178 -24.76 -1.89 17.75
N VAL A 179 -25.80 -2.59 18.23
CA VAL A 179 -26.86 -2.01 19.07
C VAL A 179 -26.28 -1.39 20.34
N GLY A 180 -25.37 -2.11 21.02
CA GLY A 180 -24.71 -1.62 22.24
C GLY A 180 -23.90 -0.34 22.04
N ARG A 181 -23.51 -0.02 20.80
CA ARG A 181 -22.70 1.15 20.43
C ARG A 181 -23.44 2.19 19.59
N GLY A 182 -24.75 1.99 19.37
CA GLY A 182 -25.58 2.92 18.59
C GLY A 182 -25.32 2.90 17.09
N LEU A 183 -24.68 1.84 16.55
CA LEU A 183 -24.49 1.67 15.12
C LEU A 183 -25.67 0.93 14.49
N ARG A 184 -26.04 1.34 13.27
CA ARG A 184 -26.98 0.57 12.46
C ARG A 184 -26.26 -0.57 11.75
N LEU A 185 -26.62 -1.81 12.03
CA LEU A 185 -26.25 -2.92 11.15
C LEU A 185 -27.07 -2.80 9.85
N GLY A 186 -26.37 -2.71 8.71
CA GLY A 186 -26.93 -2.81 7.38
C GLY A 186 -27.17 -4.27 7.00
N ASP A 187 -26.82 -4.63 5.78
CA ASP A 187 -26.85 -6.02 5.36
C ASP A 187 -25.62 -6.76 5.91
N ALA A 188 -25.84 -8.02 6.27
CA ALA A 188 -24.78 -8.96 6.64
C ALA A 188 -24.73 -10.07 5.58
N TRP A 189 -23.53 -10.37 5.09
CA TRP A 189 -23.31 -11.25 3.95
C TRP A 189 -22.39 -12.42 4.32
N TRP A 190 -22.60 -13.57 3.69
CA TRP A 190 -21.73 -14.73 3.73
C TRP A 190 -21.19 -14.99 2.33
N VAL A 191 -19.88 -15.20 2.23
CA VAL A 191 -19.16 -15.51 1.00
C VAL A 191 -18.40 -16.83 1.18
N ASP A 192 -18.75 -17.83 0.40
CA ASP A 192 -18.04 -19.11 0.25
C ASP A 192 -17.66 -19.28 -1.21
N GLY A 193 -16.37 -19.50 -1.51
CA GLY A 193 -15.89 -19.65 -2.87
C GLY A 193 -16.47 -18.62 -3.86
N ASP A 194 -17.41 -19.06 -4.69
CA ASP A 194 -18.08 -18.27 -5.73
C ASP A 194 -19.53 -17.89 -5.40
N ARG A 195 -19.97 -18.00 -4.15
CA ARG A 195 -21.36 -17.75 -3.72
C ARG A 195 -21.48 -16.63 -2.72
N LEU A 196 -22.59 -15.91 -2.81
CA LEU A 196 -23.02 -14.86 -1.90
C LEU A 196 -24.38 -15.21 -1.30
N ARG A 197 -24.50 -15.13 0.03
CA ARG A 197 -25.77 -15.27 0.76
C ARG A 197 -25.95 -14.11 1.73
N ARG A 198 -27.19 -13.66 1.92
CA ARG A 198 -27.51 -12.68 2.96
C ARG A 198 -27.82 -13.40 4.27
N LEU A 199 -27.12 -13.05 5.33
CA LEU A 199 -27.37 -13.57 6.68
C LEU A 199 -28.74 -13.09 7.18
N GLY A 200 -29.50 -14.01 7.77
CA GLY A 200 -30.83 -13.74 8.33
C GLY A 200 -31.97 -13.60 7.31
N CYS A 201 -31.71 -13.63 5.99
CA CYS A 201 -32.74 -13.59 4.97
C CYS A 201 -33.25 -14.99 4.62
N ARG A 202 -34.57 -15.20 4.62
CA ARG A 202 -35.23 -16.48 4.24
C ARG A 202 -36.23 -16.31 3.10
N ASP A 203 -36.21 -15.16 2.45
CA ASP A 203 -37.12 -14.83 1.35
C ASP A 203 -36.62 -15.39 0.02
N ALA A 204 -37.48 -15.37 -1.00
CA ALA A 204 -37.14 -15.84 -2.36
C ALA A 204 -35.99 -15.06 -3.02
N CYS A 205 -35.60 -13.90 -2.48
CA CYS A 205 -34.44 -13.14 -2.95
C CYS A 205 -33.09 -13.72 -2.50
N CYS A 206 -33.07 -14.76 -1.67
CA CYS A 206 -31.85 -15.42 -1.20
C CYS A 206 -31.99 -16.94 -1.41
N PRO A 207 -31.62 -17.47 -2.59
CA PRO A 207 -31.68 -18.91 -2.84
C PRO A 207 -30.75 -19.66 -1.86
N PRO A 208 -31.13 -20.86 -1.39
CA PRO A 208 -30.32 -21.63 -0.45
C PRO A 208 -28.95 -22.01 -1.02
N GLU A 209 -28.84 -22.18 -2.33
CA GLU A 209 -27.56 -22.43 -3.01
C GLU A 209 -26.64 -21.19 -3.03
N GLY A 210 -27.19 -19.99 -2.80
CA GLY A 210 -26.51 -18.71 -2.89
C GLY A 210 -26.42 -18.16 -4.31
N GLU A 211 -26.33 -16.83 -4.41
CA GLU A 211 -26.17 -16.13 -5.69
C GLU A 211 -24.70 -16.23 -6.17
N PRO A 212 -24.44 -16.37 -7.48
CA PRO A 212 -23.06 -16.35 -7.99
C PRO A 212 -22.38 -14.99 -7.73
N LEU A 213 -21.22 -15.00 -7.08
CA LEU A 213 -20.42 -13.81 -6.80
C LEU A 213 -19.95 -13.13 -8.10
N ALA A 214 -19.74 -13.92 -9.16
CA ALA A 214 -19.37 -13.41 -10.49
C ALA A 214 -20.40 -12.42 -11.08
N ALA A 215 -21.64 -12.42 -10.60
CA ALA A 215 -22.61 -11.41 -10.95
C ALA A 215 -22.19 -9.99 -10.52
N LEU A 216 -21.30 -9.88 -9.52
CA LEU A 216 -20.76 -8.63 -9.02
C LEU A 216 -19.45 -8.20 -9.69
N ASP A 217 -18.77 -9.08 -10.44
CA ASP A 217 -17.52 -8.76 -11.15
C ASP A 217 -17.74 -7.68 -12.22
N GLY A 218 -18.95 -7.61 -12.77
CA GLY A 218 -19.37 -6.58 -13.72
C GLY A 218 -19.98 -5.33 -13.07
N SER A 219 -19.99 -5.24 -11.72
CA SER A 219 -20.47 -4.03 -11.05
C SER A 219 -19.61 -2.83 -11.45
N LEU A 220 -20.23 -1.67 -11.63
CA LEU A 220 -19.50 -0.42 -11.94
C LEU A 220 -18.41 -0.15 -10.89
N ALA A 221 -18.65 -0.59 -9.65
CA ALA A 221 -17.72 -0.44 -8.56
C ALA A 221 -16.44 -1.27 -8.73
N ALA A 222 -16.57 -2.56 -9.05
CA ALA A 222 -15.41 -3.43 -9.31
C ALA A 222 -14.64 -2.99 -10.56
N VAL A 223 -15.36 -2.67 -11.65
CA VAL A 223 -14.75 -2.21 -12.91
C VAL A 223 -13.95 -0.93 -12.72
N GLU A 224 -14.50 0.05 -11.99
CA GLU A 224 -13.79 1.29 -11.69
C GLU A 224 -12.55 1.06 -10.83
N MET A 225 -12.60 0.15 -9.85
CA MET A 225 -11.42 -0.19 -9.05
C MET A 225 -10.32 -0.82 -9.90
N VAL A 226 -10.66 -1.71 -10.84
CA VAL A 226 -9.70 -2.28 -11.80
C VAL A 226 -9.14 -1.20 -12.73
N ALA A 227 -9.99 -0.28 -13.22
CA ALA A 227 -9.55 0.85 -14.04
C ALA A 227 -8.58 1.78 -13.28
N ARG A 228 -8.66 1.82 -11.95
CA ARG A 228 -7.72 2.52 -11.05
C ARG A 228 -6.49 1.69 -10.68
N GLY A 229 -6.26 0.56 -11.35
CA GLY A 229 -5.09 -0.30 -11.14
C GLY A 229 -5.21 -1.27 -9.96
N SER A 230 -6.39 -1.39 -9.33
CA SER A 230 -6.58 -2.37 -8.25
C SER A 230 -6.67 -3.79 -8.81
N ALA A 231 -5.74 -4.64 -8.39
CA ALA A 231 -5.71 -6.07 -8.71
C ALA A 231 -5.56 -6.87 -7.41
N PRO A 232 -6.69 -7.28 -6.78
CA PRO A 232 -6.65 -8.05 -5.54
C PRO A 232 -5.84 -9.35 -5.71
N LEU A 233 -4.93 -9.60 -4.79
CA LEU A 233 -4.19 -10.85 -4.72
C LEU A 233 -5.10 -12.02 -4.30
N ARG A 234 -4.66 -13.26 -4.55
CA ARG A 234 -5.44 -14.45 -4.22
C ARG A 234 -5.58 -14.72 -2.72
N SER A 235 -4.66 -14.22 -1.91
CA SER A 235 -4.65 -14.45 -0.46
C SER A 235 -3.79 -13.42 0.25
N ARG A 236 -3.91 -13.38 1.58
CA ARG A 236 -3.06 -12.58 2.46
C ARG A 236 -1.58 -12.94 2.30
N ASP A 237 -1.27 -14.24 2.21
CA ASP A 237 0.11 -14.74 2.10
C ASP A 237 0.82 -14.20 0.86
N ALA A 238 0.07 -13.95 -0.21
CA ALA A 238 0.61 -13.39 -1.44
C ALA A 238 1.06 -11.92 -1.29
N LEU A 239 0.64 -11.20 -0.23
CA LEU A 239 1.02 -9.79 0.01
C LEU A 239 2.53 -9.58 0.10
N LEU A 240 3.28 -10.62 0.49
CA LEU A 240 4.73 -10.59 0.68
C LEU A 240 5.50 -11.42 -0.36
N ASP A 241 4.84 -11.88 -1.43
CA ASP A 241 5.49 -12.69 -2.46
C ASP A 241 6.63 -11.96 -3.18
N ASP A 242 6.52 -10.64 -3.31
CA ASP A 242 7.58 -9.76 -3.82
C ASP A 242 8.77 -9.61 -2.86
N LEU A 243 8.65 -10.10 -1.62
CA LEU A 243 9.70 -10.08 -0.60
C LEU A 243 10.42 -11.43 -0.44
N ARG A 244 10.20 -12.37 -1.37
CA ARG A 244 10.90 -13.67 -1.39
C ARG A 244 12.42 -13.46 -1.62
N PRO A 245 13.30 -14.25 -0.98
CA PRO A 245 14.74 -14.05 -1.08
C PRO A 245 15.26 -14.01 -2.53
N ALA A 246 16.20 -13.10 -2.80
CA ALA A 246 16.92 -13.03 -4.06
C ALA A 246 17.89 -14.22 -4.25
N ALA A 247 18.58 -14.27 -5.40
CA ALA A 247 19.59 -15.28 -5.68
C ALA A 247 20.69 -15.33 -4.61
N ALA A 248 21.22 -16.53 -4.32
CA ALA A 248 22.11 -16.75 -3.18
C ALA A 248 23.41 -15.95 -3.28
N ASP A 249 24.00 -15.85 -4.47
CA ASP A 249 25.21 -15.09 -4.78
C ASP A 249 25.02 -13.57 -4.54
N ALA A 250 23.92 -13.01 -5.04
CA ALA A 250 23.55 -11.62 -4.80
C ALA A 250 23.37 -11.35 -3.29
N ARG A 251 22.70 -12.27 -2.58
CA ARG A 251 22.53 -12.18 -1.12
C ARG A 251 23.86 -12.21 -0.37
N GLU A 252 24.78 -13.10 -0.74
CA GLU A 252 26.11 -13.19 -0.13
C GLU A 252 26.91 -11.89 -0.30
N GLU A 253 26.81 -11.25 -1.45
CA GLU A 253 27.43 -9.95 -1.71
C GLU A 253 26.80 -8.83 -0.85
N ALA A 254 25.47 -8.72 -0.84
CA ALA A 254 24.76 -7.78 0.01
C ALA A 254 25.07 -7.96 1.50
N VAL A 255 25.16 -9.21 1.98
CA VAL A 255 25.51 -9.54 3.37
C VAL A 255 26.94 -9.07 3.70
N ARG A 256 27.90 -9.29 2.82
CA ARG A 256 29.28 -8.81 2.99
C ARG A 256 29.36 -7.29 3.03
N ALA A 257 28.61 -6.61 2.15
CA ALA A 257 28.52 -5.16 2.13
C ALA A 257 27.88 -4.61 3.42
N ALA A 258 26.79 -5.22 3.89
CA ALA A 258 26.12 -4.86 5.14
C ALA A 258 27.04 -5.03 6.36
N ALA A 259 27.79 -6.14 6.43
CA ALA A 259 28.76 -6.38 7.49
C ALA A 259 29.88 -5.32 7.49
N THR A 260 30.36 -4.94 6.31
CA THR A 260 31.38 -3.89 6.15
C THR A 260 30.86 -2.52 6.58
N ALA A 261 29.65 -2.15 6.15
CA ALA A 261 29.00 -0.90 6.54
C ALA A 261 28.83 -0.82 8.07
N ARG A 262 28.31 -1.88 8.70
CA ARG A 262 28.20 -1.95 10.17
C ARG A 262 29.53 -1.78 10.89
N ARG A 263 30.60 -2.39 10.40
CA ARG A 263 31.95 -2.20 10.97
C ARG A 263 32.44 -0.76 10.83
N ARG A 264 32.12 -0.08 9.73
CA ARG A 264 32.46 1.35 9.53
C ARG A 264 31.69 2.23 10.51
N THR A 265 30.39 2.00 10.69
CA THR A 265 29.56 2.73 11.66
C THR A 265 30.09 2.54 13.08
N ARG A 266 30.38 1.30 13.50
CA ARG A 266 30.95 1.03 14.83
C ARG A 266 32.30 1.73 15.06
N ARG A 267 33.15 1.80 14.03
CA ARG A 267 34.44 2.52 14.10
C ARG A 267 34.30 4.05 14.12
N ALA A 268 33.14 4.56 13.74
CA ALA A 268 32.82 5.99 13.85
C ALA A 268 32.17 6.33 15.20
N GLU A 269 31.92 5.34 16.08
CA GLU A 269 31.47 5.61 17.45
C GLU A 269 32.50 6.52 18.14
N GLY A 270 32.02 7.65 18.67
CA GLY A 270 32.87 8.69 19.26
C GLY A 270 33.39 9.77 18.28
N ASP A 271 33.10 9.68 16.99
CA ASP A 271 33.36 10.72 15.98
C ASP A 271 32.04 11.16 15.32
N PRO A 272 31.36 12.18 15.87
CA PRO A 272 30.07 12.65 15.36
C PRO A 272 30.12 13.09 13.90
N ALA A 273 31.20 13.74 13.47
CA ALA A 273 31.34 14.22 12.10
C ALA A 273 31.48 13.06 11.11
N ARG A 274 32.19 12.00 11.48
CA ARG A 274 32.27 10.78 10.67
C ARG A 274 30.96 10.00 10.65
N ALA A 275 30.26 9.92 11.77
CA ALA A 275 28.94 9.29 11.83
C ALA A 275 27.93 10.03 10.93
N ALA A 276 27.88 11.36 11.00
CA ALA A 276 27.03 12.19 10.15
C ALA A 276 27.32 11.99 8.65
N ARG A 277 28.60 11.94 8.25
CA ARG A 277 28.97 11.64 6.85
C ARG A 277 28.48 10.27 6.39
N LEU A 278 28.63 9.24 7.21
CA LEU A 278 28.15 7.88 6.88
C LEU A 278 26.63 7.82 6.72
N ARG A 279 25.88 8.57 7.53
CA ARG A 279 24.42 8.67 7.43
C ARG A 279 24.00 9.42 6.16
N ALA A 280 24.66 10.54 5.86
CA ALA A 280 24.41 11.31 4.64
C ALA A 280 24.70 10.48 3.38
N ASP A 281 25.82 9.75 3.34
CA ASP A 281 26.16 8.84 2.23
C ASP A 281 25.11 7.72 2.05
N ALA A 282 24.60 7.18 3.15
CA ALA A 282 23.55 6.15 3.12
C ALA A 282 22.22 6.70 2.58
N LEU A 283 21.80 7.88 3.05
CA LEU A 283 20.60 8.56 2.55
C LEU A 283 20.75 8.89 1.05
N ALA A 284 21.89 9.42 0.62
CA ALA A 284 22.15 9.72 -0.78
C ALA A 284 22.09 8.45 -1.65
N SER A 285 22.64 7.33 -1.16
CA SER A 285 22.56 6.04 -1.84
C SER A 285 21.11 5.55 -1.97
N PHE A 286 20.30 5.70 -0.92
CA PHE A 286 18.88 5.36 -0.95
C PHE A 286 18.11 6.24 -1.95
N ARG A 287 18.28 7.57 -1.91
CA ARG A 287 17.61 8.50 -2.84
C ARG A 287 18.00 8.25 -4.29
N GLY A 288 19.27 7.89 -4.55
CA GLY A 288 19.71 7.47 -5.88
C GLY A 288 19.00 6.21 -6.37
N ALA A 289 18.80 5.22 -5.48
CA ALA A 289 18.05 4.01 -5.81
C ALA A 289 16.56 4.29 -6.04
N VAL A 290 15.95 5.19 -5.26
CA VAL A 290 14.57 5.65 -5.47
C VAL A 290 14.42 6.28 -6.85
N GLU A 291 15.36 7.12 -7.29
CA GLU A 291 15.28 7.73 -8.62
C GLU A 291 15.38 6.68 -9.74
N VAL A 292 16.21 5.64 -9.57
CA VAL A 292 16.26 4.50 -10.50
C VAL A 292 14.89 3.78 -10.57
N GLU A 293 14.26 3.52 -9.43
CA GLU A 293 12.92 2.91 -9.38
C GLU A 293 11.86 3.78 -10.07
N ARG A 294 11.88 5.11 -9.83
CA ARG A 294 10.97 6.06 -10.49
C ARG A 294 11.12 6.09 -11.99
N LEU A 295 12.36 6.13 -12.48
CA LEU A 295 12.65 6.16 -13.92
C LEU A 295 12.30 4.83 -14.61
N ALA A 296 12.33 3.73 -13.87
CA ALA A 296 11.92 2.42 -14.35
C ALA A 296 10.40 2.15 -14.25
N ALA A 297 9.62 3.09 -13.71
CA ALA A 297 8.16 2.96 -13.65
C ALA A 297 7.54 3.18 -15.05
N PRO A 298 6.51 2.40 -15.43
CA PRO A 298 5.87 2.54 -16.73
C PRO A 298 5.23 3.93 -16.92
N PRO A 299 5.27 4.50 -18.14
CA PRO A 299 4.61 5.77 -18.43
C PRO A 299 3.09 5.61 -18.35
N GLY A 300 2.44 6.33 -17.43
CA GLY A 300 0.98 6.24 -17.22
C GLY A 300 0.50 6.65 -15.84
N GLY A 301 1.39 6.72 -14.84
CA GLY A 301 1.02 7.14 -13.48
C GLY A 301 0.46 6.01 -12.62
N ASP A 302 0.35 4.80 -13.16
CA ASP A 302 0.07 3.62 -12.37
C ASP A 302 1.30 3.28 -11.53
N ALA A 303 1.08 2.93 -10.26
CA ALA A 303 2.16 2.43 -9.41
C ALA A 303 2.81 1.23 -10.13
N PRO A 304 4.15 1.18 -10.29
CA PRO A 304 4.79 0.01 -10.84
C PRO A 304 4.32 -1.21 -10.03
N GLY A 305 3.80 -2.23 -10.73
CA GLY A 305 3.48 -3.49 -10.09
C GLY A 305 4.68 -3.96 -9.26
N ARG A 306 4.41 -4.58 -8.10
CA ARG A 306 5.47 -5.03 -7.18
C ARG A 306 6.44 -5.94 -7.94
N ARG A 307 7.71 -5.54 -8.03
CA ARG A 307 8.75 -6.31 -8.72
C ARG A 307 9.10 -7.57 -7.95
N GLY A 308 9.24 -8.68 -8.67
CA GLY A 308 9.68 -9.95 -8.09
C GLY A 308 11.21 -10.06 -7.95
N PRO A 309 11.72 -11.12 -7.28
CA PRO A 309 13.16 -11.40 -7.09
C PRO A 309 14.01 -11.37 -8.36
N ALA A 310 13.44 -11.72 -9.51
CA ALA A 310 14.14 -11.78 -10.79
C ALA A 310 14.30 -10.40 -11.48
N GLU A 311 13.64 -9.37 -10.96
CA GLU A 311 13.51 -8.04 -11.58
C GLU A 311 14.24 -6.95 -10.79
N ASP A 312 15.20 -7.34 -9.94
CA ASP A 312 15.97 -6.40 -9.13
C ASP A 312 16.80 -5.44 -9.98
N LEU A 313 16.65 -4.15 -9.70
CA LEU A 313 17.31 -3.07 -10.43
C LEU A 313 18.64 -2.61 -9.81
N HIS A 314 18.95 -3.09 -8.62
CA HIS A 314 19.98 -2.50 -7.78
C HIS A 314 21.13 -3.45 -7.50
N ASP A 315 22.34 -2.89 -7.50
CA ASP A 315 23.55 -3.58 -7.09
C ASP A 315 23.42 -4.12 -5.65
N PRO A 316 23.66 -5.42 -5.41
CA PRO A 316 23.62 -6.01 -4.07
C PRO A 316 24.51 -5.29 -3.05
N VAL A 317 25.65 -4.71 -3.47
CA VAL A 317 26.52 -3.94 -2.57
C VAL A 317 25.85 -2.66 -2.09
N LEU A 318 25.06 -2.00 -2.94
CA LEU A 318 24.25 -0.84 -2.55
C LEU A 318 23.18 -1.26 -1.54
N LEU A 319 22.42 -2.32 -1.84
CA LEU A 319 21.34 -2.82 -0.98
C LEU A 319 21.87 -3.23 0.40
N GLY A 320 23.03 -3.88 0.46
CA GLY A 320 23.69 -4.22 1.71
C GLY A 320 24.08 -3.01 2.55
N ARG A 321 24.60 -1.94 1.92
CA ARG A 321 24.95 -0.69 2.62
C ARG A 321 23.70 0.02 3.15
N VAL A 322 22.68 0.18 2.32
CA VAL A 322 21.41 0.81 2.70
C VAL A 322 20.73 0.03 3.82
N GLY A 323 20.58 -1.29 3.68
CA GLY A 323 19.94 -2.12 4.69
C GLY A 323 20.67 -2.17 6.03
N ALA A 324 22.00 -2.06 6.03
CA ALA A 324 22.76 -1.88 7.26
C ALA A 324 22.50 -0.51 7.93
N ALA A 325 22.37 0.55 7.14
CA ALA A 325 22.18 1.91 7.63
C ALA A 325 20.77 2.14 8.21
N LEU A 326 19.73 1.44 7.72
CA LEU A 326 18.36 1.51 8.25
C LEU A 326 18.21 1.08 9.72
N ALA A 327 19.23 0.45 10.30
CA ALA A 327 19.28 0.19 11.74
C ALA A 327 19.49 1.46 12.58
N ASP A 328 20.05 2.51 11.99
CA ASP A 328 20.18 3.84 12.61
C ASP A 328 18.83 4.58 12.45
N PRO A 329 18.21 5.05 13.56
CA PRO A 329 16.92 5.73 13.50
C PRO A 329 16.97 7.00 12.65
N TRP A 330 18.07 7.75 12.64
CA TRP A 330 18.14 9.01 11.88
C TRP A 330 18.16 8.77 10.38
N VAL A 331 18.83 7.71 9.92
CA VAL A 331 18.79 7.31 8.50
C VAL A 331 17.39 6.86 8.12
N ARG A 332 16.77 6.03 8.96
CA ARG A 332 15.41 5.54 8.70
C ARG A 332 14.40 6.68 8.66
N ASP A 333 14.45 7.61 9.61
CA ASP A 333 13.50 8.72 9.69
C ASP A 333 13.73 9.69 8.52
N ALA A 334 14.99 9.93 8.11
CA ALA A 334 15.31 10.68 6.89
C ALA A 334 14.76 10.02 5.61
N VAL A 335 14.83 8.68 5.52
CA VAL A 335 14.23 7.91 4.41
C VAL A 335 12.72 8.12 4.36
N LEU A 336 12.02 8.06 5.50
CA LEU A 336 10.58 8.29 5.56
C LEU A 336 10.22 9.73 5.17
N VAL A 337 10.95 10.71 5.70
CA VAL A 337 10.75 12.13 5.38
C VAL A 337 11.02 12.41 3.90
N SER A 338 11.96 11.70 3.27
CA SER A 338 12.26 11.88 1.85
C SER A 338 11.11 11.49 0.90
N CYS A 339 10.10 10.78 1.41
CA CYS A 339 8.89 10.42 0.67
C CYS A 339 7.77 11.50 0.74
N LEU A 340 7.95 12.52 1.59
CA LEU A 340 6.99 13.63 1.73
C LEU A 340 7.14 14.63 0.58
N ALA A 341 6.01 15.05 0.02
CA ALA A 341 6.01 16.15 -0.94
C ALA A 341 6.54 17.44 -0.28
N GLY A 342 7.51 18.11 -0.90
CA GLY A 342 8.06 19.37 -0.40
C GLY A 342 9.04 19.25 0.78
N ALA A 343 9.58 18.05 1.06
CA ALA A 343 10.56 17.83 2.12
C ALA A 343 11.84 18.69 2.00
N GLY A 344 12.20 19.13 0.79
CA GLY A 344 13.39 19.96 0.56
C GLY A 344 14.67 19.26 1.03
N ASP A 345 15.44 19.96 1.86
CA ASP A 345 16.70 19.52 2.48
C ASP A 345 16.52 18.91 3.88
N VAL A 346 15.27 18.76 4.36
CA VAL A 346 14.99 18.19 5.69
C VAL A 346 15.59 16.77 5.84
N PRO A 347 15.47 15.84 4.87
CA PRO A 347 16.06 14.50 5.00
C PRO A 347 17.57 14.54 5.27
N GLU A 348 18.31 15.41 4.59
CA GLU A 348 19.75 15.58 4.74
C GLU A 348 20.12 16.07 6.15
N ARG A 349 19.37 17.04 6.68
CA ARG A 349 19.56 17.51 8.06
C ARG A 349 19.25 16.43 9.08
N VAL A 350 18.13 15.71 8.91
CA VAL A 350 17.76 14.59 9.80
C VAL A 350 18.84 13.53 9.82
N ALA A 351 19.39 13.16 8.66
CA ALA A 351 20.47 12.18 8.59
C ALA A 351 21.77 12.67 9.25
N ALA A 352 22.10 13.95 9.11
CA ALA A 352 23.35 14.51 9.64
C ALA A 352 23.30 14.79 11.15
N GLU A 353 22.23 15.43 11.61
CA GLU A 353 22.13 16.08 12.93
C GLU A 353 21.03 15.46 13.81
N GLY A 354 20.15 14.64 13.24
CA GLY A 354 18.97 14.11 13.90
C GLY A 354 17.71 14.95 13.61
N PRO A 355 16.54 14.50 14.07
CA PRO A 355 15.29 15.24 13.87
C PRO A 355 15.35 16.61 14.57
N ASP A 356 15.17 17.68 13.79
CA ASP A 356 14.95 19.05 14.28
C ASP A 356 13.44 19.32 14.43
N GLU A 357 13.07 20.49 15.00
CA GLU A 357 11.67 20.89 15.19
C GLU A 357 10.84 20.79 13.89
N ARG A 358 11.46 21.05 12.73
CA ARG A 358 10.81 20.97 11.43
C ARG A 358 10.58 19.53 10.99
N ALA A 359 11.53 18.64 11.24
CA ALA A 359 11.39 17.21 10.98
C ALA A 359 10.35 16.57 11.91
N GLU A 360 10.36 16.95 13.19
CA GLU A 360 9.36 16.52 14.17
C GLU A 360 7.96 16.96 13.74
N ALA A 361 7.79 18.22 13.33
CA ALA A 361 6.52 18.71 12.81
C ALA A 361 6.05 17.94 11.57
N LEU A 362 6.95 17.55 10.67
CA LEU A 362 6.61 16.74 9.49
C LEU A 362 6.21 15.31 9.85
N LEU A 363 6.93 14.66 10.77
CA LEU A 363 6.61 13.33 11.27
C LEU A 363 5.29 13.33 12.08
N GLU A 364 5.07 14.35 12.89
CA GLU A 364 3.81 14.55 13.62
C GLU A 364 2.65 14.78 12.64
N ALA A 365 2.87 15.56 11.57
CA ALA A 365 1.87 15.77 10.53
C ALA A 365 1.51 14.48 9.76
N VAL A 366 2.29 13.40 9.85
CA VAL A 366 1.94 12.08 9.30
C VAL A 366 0.88 11.39 10.17
N VAL A 367 0.96 11.52 11.51
CA VAL A 367 0.11 10.80 12.48
C VAL A 367 -1.00 11.67 13.10
N GLY A 368 -0.87 12.99 13.13
CA GLY A 368 -1.70 13.97 13.88
C GLY A 368 -2.89 14.62 13.14
N ARG A 369 -3.56 15.61 13.76
CA ARG A 369 -4.70 16.38 13.20
C ARG A 369 -4.20 17.63 12.42
N PRO A 370 -4.82 18.05 11.29
CA PRO A 370 -4.22 19.09 10.47
C PRO A 370 -4.83 20.49 10.63
N ALA A 371 -3.93 21.47 10.61
CA ALA A 371 -3.94 22.52 9.60
C ALA A 371 -2.58 22.42 8.85
N GLY A 372 -2.51 21.62 7.78
CA GLY A 372 -1.28 21.41 6.99
C GLY A 372 -0.69 19.99 6.95
N ALA A 373 -1.53 18.94 6.88
CA ALA A 373 -1.06 17.55 6.78
C ALA A 373 -0.07 17.36 5.62
N ALA A 374 1.05 16.69 5.90
CA ALA A 374 2.00 16.32 4.87
C ALA A 374 1.43 15.14 4.06
N VAL A 375 1.30 15.34 2.75
CA VAL A 375 0.79 14.32 1.83
C VAL A 375 1.98 13.55 1.23
N PRO A 376 1.98 12.21 1.25
CA PRO A 376 3.00 11.42 0.58
C PRO A 376 2.95 11.70 -0.92
N ASP A 377 4.11 11.83 -1.56
CA ASP A 377 4.16 11.77 -3.02
C ASP A 377 4.02 10.30 -3.44
N PRO A 378 2.93 9.90 -4.13
CA PRO A 378 2.67 8.50 -4.45
C PRO A 378 3.78 7.86 -5.28
N ALA A 379 4.43 8.63 -6.15
CA ALA A 379 5.53 8.14 -6.98
C ALA A 379 6.81 7.93 -6.16
N LEU A 380 7.07 8.81 -5.19
CA LEU A 380 8.21 8.62 -4.27
C LEU A 380 7.99 7.43 -3.34
N VAL A 381 6.77 7.27 -2.80
CA VAL A 381 6.48 6.14 -1.92
C VAL A 381 6.58 4.82 -2.66
N ALA A 382 5.95 4.69 -3.84
CA ALA A 382 6.03 3.45 -4.63
C ALA A 382 7.49 3.07 -4.97
N ALA A 383 8.31 4.05 -5.35
CA ALA A 383 9.72 3.83 -5.63
C ALA A 383 10.52 3.47 -4.36
N ALA A 384 10.27 4.13 -3.24
CA ALA A 384 10.87 3.79 -1.95
C ALA A 384 10.52 2.37 -1.50
N GLU A 385 9.27 1.94 -1.70
CA GLU A 385 8.84 0.56 -1.44
C GLU A 385 9.58 -0.45 -2.30
N GLY A 386 9.84 -0.14 -3.58
CA GLY A 386 10.68 -0.97 -4.45
C GLY A 386 12.09 -1.18 -3.89
N VAL A 387 12.76 -0.08 -3.49
CA VAL A 387 14.10 -0.14 -2.88
C VAL A 387 14.08 -0.95 -1.58
N LEU A 388 13.13 -0.68 -0.69
CA LEU A 388 13.04 -1.37 0.60
C LEU A 388 12.72 -2.86 0.42
N ALA A 389 11.86 -3.22 -0.54
CA ALA A 389 11.58 -4.60 -0.90
C ALA A 389 12.85 -5.30 -1.39
N ALA A 390 13.63 -4.66 -2.28
CA ALA A 390 14.91 -5.19 -2.75
C ALA A 390 15.90 -5.41 -1.58
N VAL A 391 15.97 -4.49 -0.62
CA VAL A 391 16.79 -4.66 0.61
C VAL A 391 16.35 -5.89 1.41
N VAL A 392 15.05 -6.09 1.61
CA VAL A 392 14.51 -7.25 2.34
C VAL A 392 14.85 -8.56 1.63
N ARG A 393 14.73 -8.61 0.30
CA ARG A 393 15.07 -9.81 -0.49
C ARG A 393 16.53 -10.21 -0.41
N HIS A 394 17.42 -9.21 -0.31
CA HIS A 394 18.87 -9.41 -0.35
C HIS A 394 19.50 -9.70 1.00
N LEU A 395 18.87 -9.29 2.10
CA LEU A 395 19.44 -9.40 3.43
C LEU A 395 18.72 -10.45 4.28
N PRO A 396 19.42 -11.17 5.18
CA PRO A 396 18.78 -12.04 6.15
C PRO A 396 17.75 -11.25 6.95
N ASP A 397 16.60 -11.84 7.26
CA ASP A 397 15.48 -11.13 7.89
C ASP A 397 15.90 -10.37 9.17
N ARG A 398 16.84 -10.91 9.96
CA ARG A 398 17.42 -10.15 11.09
C ARG A 398 18.01 -8.83 10.60
N VAL A 399 18.86 -8.81 9.59
CA VAL A 399 19.39 -7.54 9.06
C VAL A 399 18.27 -6.70 8.43
N GLY A 400 17.38 -7.33 7.68
CA GLY A 400 16.29 -6.69 6.95
C GLY A 400 15.10 -6.19 7.80
N ALA A 401 15.01 -6.53 9.09
CA ALA A 401 13.81 -6.20 9.87
C ALA A 401 13.53 -4.68 10.00
N HIS A 402 14.57 -3.84 9.92
CA HIS A 402 14.36 -2.38 9.88
C HIS A 402 13.81 -1.90 8.53
N ALA A 403 14.18 -2.56 7.42
CA ALA A 403 13.56 -2.31 6.12
C ALA A 403 12.11 -2.82 6.07
N LEU A 404 11.81 -3.97 6.70
CA LEU A 404 10.42 -4.43 6.90
C LEU A 404 9.60 -3.42 7.71
N GLY A 405 10.16 -2.86 8.79
CA GLY A 405 9.49 -1.79 9.55
C GLY A 405 9.25 -0.52 8.74
N ALA A 406 10.19 -0.13 7.87
CA ALA A 406 10.01 1.01 6.96
C ALA A 406 8.95 0.72 5.89
N LEU A 407 8.93 -0.50 5.31
CA LEU A 407 7.87 -0.95 4.39
C LEU A 407 6.50 -0.95 5.05
N ALA A 408 6.43 -1.40 6.31
CA ALA A 408 5.18 -1.39 7.07
C ALA A 408 4.64 0.03 7.22
N TRP A 409 5.53 0.98 7.53
CA TRP A 409 5.17 2.39 7.64
C TRP A 409 4.70 3.00 6.32
N THR A 410 5.44 2.82 5.22
CA THR A 410 5.07 3.37 3.91
C THR A 410 3.76 2.78 3.41
N ALA A 411 3.55 1.47 3.61
CA ALA A 411 2.31 0.80 3.26
C ALA A 411 1.12 1.38 4.04
N TRP A 412 1.24 1.53 5.36
CA TRP A 412 0.19 2.14 6.19
C TRP A 412 -0.11 3.57 5.74
N TRP A 413 0.94 4.36 5.48
CA TRP A 413 0.80 5.77 5.13
C TRP A 413 0.18 5.99 3.74
N SER A 414 0.41 5.05 2.81
CA SER A 414 -0.22 4.99 1.49
C SER A 414 -1.63 4.39 1.49
N GLY A 415 -2.08 3.84 2.61
CA GLY A 415 -3.41 3.23 2.76
C GLY A 415 -3.47 1.72 2.49
N ASP A 416 -2.34 1.04 2.27
CA ASP A 416 -2.27 -0.43 2.22
C ASP A 416 -2.05 -1.00 3.64
N GLY A 417 -3.11 -0.95 4.45
CA GLY A 417 -3.08 -1.44 5.83
C GLY A 417 -2.79 -2.95 5.94
N ALA A 418 -3.20 -3.74 4.94
CA ALA A 418 -2.97 -5.18 4.95
C ALA A 418 -1.48 -5.53 4.80
N ARG A 419 -0.79 -4.90 3.84
CA ARG A 419 0.66 -5.05 3.70
C ARG A 419 1.40 -4.45 4.88
N ALA A 420 0.89 -3.34 5.44
CA ALA A 420 1.49 -2.74 6.63
C ALA A 420 1.58 -3.73 7.80
N VAL A 421 0.45 -4.38 8.11
CA VAL A 421 0.37 -5.41 9.16
C VAL A 421 1.29 -6.60 8.84
N ALA A 422 1.21 -7.15 7.62
CA ALA A 422 2.00 -8.31 7.23
C ALA A 422 3.53 -8.05 7.31
N CYS A 423 3.98 -6.86 6.88
CA CYS A 423 5.38 -6.45 7.01
C CYS A 423 5.79 -6.27 8.47
N ALA A 424 4.93 -5.66 9.29
CA ALA A 424 5.20 -5.41 10.70
C ALA A 424 5.30 -6.70 11.52
N GLU A 425 4.36 -7.63 11.35
CA GLU A 425 4.37 -8.95 12.00
C GLU A 425 5.63 -9.72 11.64
N ARG A 426 5.98 -9.84 10.36
CA ARG A 426 7.22 -10.50 9.92
C ARG A 426 8.46 -9.85 10.52
N ALA A 427 8.48 -8.51 10.65
CA ALA A 427 9.57 -7.81 11.32
C ALA A 427 9.71 -8.21 12.80
N LEU A 428 8.59 -8.29 13.53
CA LEU A 428 8.55 -8.61 14.96
C LEU A 428 8.81 -10.10 15.25
N GLU A 429 8.37 -11.01 14.39
CA GLU A 429 8.69 -12.44 14.47
C GLU A 429 10.21 -12.66 14.46
N VAL A 430 10.92 -11.91 13.61
CA VAL A 430 12.37 -12.07 13.45
C VAL A 430 13.15 -11.22 14.46
N ARG A 431 12.64 -10.03 14.80
CA ARG A 431 13.19 -9.15 15.83
C ARG A 431 12.05 -8.49 16.63
N PRO A 432 11.75 -8.98 17.84
CA PRO A 432 10.67 -8.45 18.67
C PRO A 432 10.82 -6.98 19.09
N ALA A 433 12.04 -6.43 19.01
CA ALA A 433 12.38 -5.08 19.44
C ALA A 433 12.51 -4.07 18.30
N VAL A 434 11.86 -4.28 17.13
CA VAL A 434 11.82 -3.25 16.06
C VAL A 434 10.72 -2.22 16.40
N PRO A 435 11.05 -0.99 16.85
CA PRO A 435 10.04 -0.08 17.38
C PRO A 435 9.05 0.40 16.31
N MET A 436 9.52 0.61 15.07
CA MET A 436 8.68 1.04 13.95
C MET A 436 7.58 0.02 13.63
N ALA A 437 7.90 -1.28 13.66
CA ALA A 437 6.91 -2.33 13.38
C ALA A 437 5.84 -2.38 14.47
N ARG A 438 6.24 -2.27 15.75
CA ARG A 438 5.29 -2.16 16.86
C ARG A 438 4.40 -0.92 16.73
N LEU A 439 4.97 0.23 16.41
CA LEU A 439 4.23 1.48 16.21
C LEU A 439 3.16 1.33 15.11
N VAL A 440 3.49 0.69 13.98
CA VAL A 440 2.52 0.45 12.90
C VAL A 440 1.37 -0.46 13.38
N LEU A 441 1.66 -1.53 14.11
CA LEU A 441 0.60 -2.38 14.67
C LEU A 441 -0.26 -1.63 15.68
N ASP A 442 0.34 -0.85 16.58
CA ASP A 442 -0.40 -0.05 17.56
C ASP A 442 -1.30 0.99 16.88
N LEU A 443 -0.85 1.59 15.77
CA LEU A 443 -1.66 2.50 14.95
C LEU A 443 -2.84 1.77 14.30
N VAL A 444 -2.62 0.61 13.69
CA VAL A 444 -3.67 -0.18 13.05
C VAL A 444 -4.69 -0.69 14.08
N ASP A 445 -4.23 -1.24 15.20
CA ASP A 445 -5.06 -1.73 16.31
C ASP A 445 -5.87 -0.60 16.95
N ALA A 446 -5.36 0.63 16.93
CA ALA A 446 -6.10 1.80 17.39
C ALA A 446 -7.16 2.30 16.40
N GLY A 447 -7.19 1.78 15.16
CA GLY A 447 -8.00 2.30 14.06
C GLY A 447 -7.48 3.65 13.52
N ALA A 448 -6.19 3.95 13.76
CA ALA A 448 -5.60 5.18 13.30
C ALA A 448 -5.40 5.13 11.78
N VAL A 449 -6.01 6.10 11.11
CA VAL A 449 -5.78 6.38 9.70
C VAL A 449 -4.79 7.54 9.55
N PRO A 450 -4.01 7.58 8.45
CA PRO A 450 -3.11 8.69 8.18
C PRO A 450 -3.78 10.06 8.25
N ALA A 451 -3.04 11.07 8.73
CA ALA A 451 -3.55 12.43 8.91
C ALA A 451 -4.19 13.01 7.63
N TRP A 452 -3.57 12.78 6.48
CA TRP A 452 -4.06 13.27 5.19
C TRP A 452 -5.37 12.60 4.76
N VAL A 453 -5.59 11.33 5.13
CA VAL A 453 -6.85 10.63 4.89
C VAL A 453 -7.97 11.25 5.73
N ARG A 454 -7.68 11.56 7.01
CA ARG A 454 -8.65 12.23 7.89
C ARG A 454 -9.03 13.62 7.39
N ALA A 455 -8.05 14.40 6.95
CA ALA A 455 -8.28 15.74 6.37
C ALA A 455 -9.24 15.66 5.19
N ARG A 456 -8.95 14.79 4.21
CA ARG A 456 -9.82 14.59 3.03
C ARG A 456 -11.23 14.16 3.41
N ARG A 457 -11.38 13.29 4.41
CA ARG A 457 -12.70 12.85 4.89
C ARG A 457 -13.50 13.99 5.53
N GLN A 458 -12.85 14.89 6.26
CA GLN A 458 -13.49 16.08 6.84
C GLN A 458 -13.96 17.04 5.73
N ASP A 459 -13.10 17.33 4.75
CA ASP A 459 -13.45 18.16 3.60
C ASP A 459 -14.67 17.58 2.84
N ASP A 460 -14.71 16.26 2.64
CA ASP A 460 -15.79 15.55 1.93
C ASP A 460 -17.14 15.51 2.69
N GLU A 461 -17.10 15.61 4.03
CA GLU A 461 -18.26 15.66 4.93
C GLU A 461 -18.83 17.09 5.00
N GLU A 462 -17.98 18.10 5.01
CA GLU A 462 -18.35 19.53 5.03
C GLU A 462 -18.79 20.07 3.66
N ALA A 463 -18.41 19.39 2.56
CA ALA A 463 -18.80 19.77 1.21
C ALA A 463 -20.35 19.79 1.04
N PRO A 464 -20.94 20.91 0.57
CA PRO A 464 -22.38 21.06 0.43
C PRO A 464 -22.99 20.00 -0.49
N ALA A 465 -24.24 19.61 -0.23
CA ALA A 465 -24.98 18.66 -1.07
C ALA A 465 -25.26 19.33 -2.42
N GLY A 466 -24.38 19.06 -3.39
CA GLY A 466 -24.59 19.39 -4.80
C GLY A 466 -25.62 18.49 -5.45
#